data_AF-A0AAP0LN31-F1
#
_entry.id   AF-A0AAP0LN31-F1
#
_cell.length_a   1.000
_cell.length_b   1.000
_cell.length_c   1.000
_cell.angle_alpha   90.00
_cell.angle_beta   90.00
_cell.angle_gamma   90.00
#
_symmetry.space_group_name_H-M   'P 1'
#
loop_
_entity.id
_entity.type
_entity.pdbx_description
1 polymer ?
#
loop_
_entity_poly.entity_id
_entity_poly.type
_entity_poly.pdbx_seq_one_letter_code
_entity_poly.pdbx_strand_id
1 'polypeptide(L)'
;MAATPNRQFKNICVFYGFDYDKHKEFVEAAIDLSRRIAERKLHLVYGGGNRGLSKLVSEDTFVRGSQVLGIIPRALKPLGSLSDSPTGEELVVSCMQERITEMLNHADAFILKMAEYEM
;
A
#
# COMPACT_ATOMS: atom_id res chain seq x y z
N MET A 1 34.31 -14.62 -7.83
CA MET A 1 33.60 -13.52 -7.17
C MET A 1 32.24 -13.41 -7.81
N ALA A 2 31.18 -13.87 -7.15
CA ALA A 2 29.82 -13.75 -7.66
C ALA A 2 29.39 -12.28 -7.55
N ALA A 3 29.00 -11.66 -8.67
CA ALA A 3 28.44 -10.32 -8.67
C ALA A 3 27.17 -10.32 -7.79
N THR A 4 27.14 -9.47 -6.77
CA THR A 4 25.93 -9.24 -5.99
C THR A 4 24.86 -8.72 -6.95
N PRO A 5 23.69 -9.37 -7.06
CA PRO A 5 22.65 -8.86 -7.93
C PRO A 5 22.25 -7.49 -7.41
N ASN A 6 22.42 -6.47 -8.24
CA ASN A 6 22.00 -5.10 -7.95
C ASN A 6 20.46 -5.10 -7.98
N ARG A 7 19.82 -5.57 -6.90
CA ARG A 7 18.37 -5.59 -6.77
C ARG A 7 17.91 -4.15 -6.75
N GLN A 8 17.41 -3.70 -7.89
CA GLN A 8 16.98 -2.32 -8.06
C GLN A 8 15.75 -2.09 -7.18
N PHE A 9 15.91 -1.22 -6.19
CA PHE A 9 14.84 -0.79 -5.30
C PHE A 9 13.73 -0.11 -6.10
N LYS A 10 12.56 -0.73 -6.19
CA LYS A 10 11.44 -0.25 -6.99
C LYS A 10 10.13 -0.18 -6.22
N ASN A 11 9.87 -1.14 -5.33
CA ASN A 11 8.55 -1.27 -4.73
C ASN A 11 8.61 -0.99 -3.23
N ILE A 12 7.79 -0.05 -2.76
CA ILE A 12 7.60 0.24 -1.34
C ILE A 12 6.25 -0.31 -0.93
N CYS A 13 6.25 -1.20 0.07
CA CYS A 13 5.03 -1.63 0.73
C CYS A 13 4.70 -0.71 1.90
N VAL A 14 3.44 -0.30 2.01
CA VAL A 14 2.98 0.52 3.13
C VAL A 14 1.84 -0.16 3.88
N PHE A 15 2.01 -0.28 5.20
CA PHE A 15 0.99 -0.77 6.13
C PHE A 15 0.40 0.40 6.91
N TYR A 16 -0.91 0.63 6.74
CA TYR A 16 -1.69 1.59 7.52
C TYR A 16 -2.83 0.89 8.26
N GLY A 17 -3.06 1.31 9.51
CA GLY A 17 -4.26 0.97 10.28
C GLY A 17 -5.52 1.63 9.70
N PHE A 18 -6.69 1.07 10.03
CA PHE A 18 -7.94 1.29 9.28
C PHE A 18 -8.77 2.54 9.65
N ASP A 19 -8.33 3.45 10.51
CA ASP A 19 -9.15 4.61 10.92
C ASP A 19 -8.62 5.96 10.41
N TYR A 20 -9.30 6.55 9.44
CA TYR A 20 -9.02 7.90 8.96
C TYR A 20 -9.51 8.98 9.92
N ASP A 21 -10.69 8.76 10.52
CA ASP A 21 -11.36 9.76 11.35
C ASP A 21 -10.57 10.10 12.62
N LYS A 22 -9.71 9.18 13.07
CA LYS A 22 -8.87 9.34 14.26
C LYS A 22 -7.49 9.93 13.98
N HIS A 23 -7.09 10.09 12.71
CA HIS A 23 -5.68 10.25 12.33
C HIS A 23 -5.45 11.29 11.22
N LYS A 24 -6.15 12.42 11.29
CA LYS A 24 -6.04 13.52 10.33
C LYS A 24 -4.63 14.11 10.28
N GLU A 25 -3.90 14.05 11.39
CA GLU A 25 -2.50 14.49 11.52
C GLU A 25 -1.55 13.73 10.58
N PHE A 26 -1.91 12.53 10.13
CA PHE A 26 -1.08 11.74 9.21
C PHE A 26 -1.42 11.98 7.74
N VAL A 27 -2.45 12.76 7.42
CA VAL A 27 -2.86 13.04 6.03
C VAL A 27 -1.74 13.75 5.26
N GLU A 28 -1.14 14.78 5.84
CA GLU A 28 -0.06 15.52 5.19
C GLU A 28 1.18 14.65 4.99
N ALA A 29 1.54 13.82 5.98
CA ALA A 29 2.65 12.88 5.88
C ALA A 29 2.39 11.80 4.82
N ALA A 30 1.16 11.32 4.71
CA ALA A 30 0.73 10.37 3.70
C ALA A 30 0.85 10.95 2.27
N ILE A 31 0.45 12.20 2.08
CA ILE A 31 0.58 12.92 0.80
C ILE A 31 2.05 13.21 0.48
N ASP A 32 2.86 13.60 1.46
CA ASP A 32 4.31 13.78 1.25
C ASP A 32 4.98 12.46 0.85
N LEU A 33 4.56 11.35 1.47
CA LEU A 33 5.06 10.03 1.14
C LEU A 33 4.74 9.65 -0.30
N SER A 34 3.48 9.73 -0.72
CA SER A 34 3.07 9.41 -2.10
C SER A 34 3.78 10.29 -3.13
N ARG A 35 3.94 11.59 -2.84
CA ARG A 35 4.76 12.49 -3.65
C ARG A 35 6.19 11.98 -3.81
N ARG A 36 6.85 11.63 -2.70
CA ARG A 36 8.24 11.14 -2.70
C ARG A 36 8.41 9.79 -3.40
N ILE A 37 7.41 8.92 -3.32
CA ILE A 37 7.38 7.65 -4.06
C ILE A 37 7.40 7.93 -5.56
N ALA A 38 6.51 8.83 -6.02
CA ALA A 38 6.42 9.19 -7.43
C ALA A 38 7.64 9.94 -7.97
N GLU A 39 8.15 10.93 -7.24
CA GLU A 39 9.36 11.68 -7.62
C GLU A 39 10.59 10.77 -7.81
N ARG A 40 10.67 9.69 -7.02
CA ARG A 40 11.74 8.69 -7.12
C ARG A 40 11.46 7.58 -8.12
N LYS A 41 10.34 7.65 -8.84
CA LYS A 41 9.87 6.61 -9.79
C LYS A 41 9.73 5.23 -9.15
N LEU A 42 9.33 5.21 -7.88
CA LEU A 42 9.03 3.99 -7.14
C LEU A 42 7.54 3.64 -7.28
N HIS A 43 7.19 2.43 -6.90
CA HIS A 43 5.84 1.89 -6.96
C HIS A 43 5.34 1.52 -5.57
N LEU A 44 4.02 1.56 -5.40
CA LEU A 44 3.37 1.31 -4.12
C LEU A 44 2.74 -0.08 -4.09
N VAL A 45 3.04 -0.84 -3.03
CA VAL A 45 2.32 -2.06 -2.66
C VAL A 45 1.54 -1.78 -1.38
N TYR A 46 0.27 -2.15 -1.31
CA TYR A 46 -0.53 -1.91 -0.12
C TYR A 46 -1.62 -2.98 0.07
N GLY A 47 -2.35 -2.86 1.17
CA GLY A 47 -3.35 -3.84 1.60
C GLY A 47 -4.68 -3.88 0.84
N GLY A 48 -4.82 -3.15 -0.28
CA GLY A 48 -6.02 -3.18 -1.12
C GLY A 48 -7.29 -2.55 -0.52
N GLY A 49 -7.19 -1.84 0.61
CA GLY A 49 -8.34 -1.21 1.26
C GLY A 49 -8.78 0.08 0.56
N ASN A 50 -10.08 0.25 0.32
CA ASN A 50 -10.65 1.42 -0.34
C ASN A 50 -11.15 2.52 0.62
N ARG A 51 -10.66 2.55 1.86
CA ARG A 51 -11.05 3.56 2.86
C ARG A 51 -9.82 4.16 3.52
N GLY A 52 -10.01 5.38 4.00
CA GLY A 52 -9.06 6.11 4.81
C GLY A 52 -7.71 6.39 4.15
N LEU A 53 -6.65 6.44 4.97
CA LEU A 53 -5.30 6.80 4.50
C LEU A 53 -4.77 5.85 3.41
N SER A 54 -5.13 4.56 3.47
CA SER A 54 -4.77 3.58 2.44
C SER A 54 -5.29 3.97 1.06
N LYS A 55 -6.54 4.47 0.98
CA LYS A 55 -7.12 4.98 -0.27
C LYS A 55 -6.46 6.28 -0.73
N LEU A 56 -6.25 7.22 0.20
CA LEU A 56 -5.60 8.49 -0.12
C LEU A 56 -4.21 8.30 -0.73
N VAL A 57 -3.37 7.47 -0.10
CA VAL A 57 -2.00 7.22 -0.55
C VAL A 57 -2.00 6.46 -1.88
N SER A 58 -2.90 5.50 -2.07
CA SER A 58 -2.97 4.75 -3.33
C SER A 58 -3.43 5.62 -4.50
N GLU A 59 -4.46 6.43 -4.31
CA GLU A 59 -4.97 7.36 -5.34
C GLU A 59 -3.95 8.45 -5.69
N ASP A 60 -3.37 9.12 -4.69
CA ASP A 60 -2.40 10.19 -4.95
C ASP A 60 -1.12 9.64 -5.61
N THR A 61 -0.65 8.44 -5.22
CA THR A 61 0.49 7.80 -5.88
C THR A 61 0.18 7.44 -7.33
N PHE A 62 -1.02 6.89 -7.60
CA PHE A 62 -1.45 6.50 -8.93
C PHE A 62 -1.59 7.71 -9.88
N VAL A 63 -2.24 8.78 -9.41
CA VAL A 63 -2.42 10.02 -10.19
C VAL A 63 -1.09 10.68 -10.56
N ARG A 64 -0.05 10.51 -9.73
CA ARG A 64 1.30 11.01 -10.01
C ARG A 64 2.10 10.14 -10.99
N GLY A 65 1.51 9.06 -11.51
CA GLY A 65 2.09 8.21 -12.55
C GLY A 65 2.91 7.03 -12.03
N SER A 66 2.88 6.75 -10.73
CA SER A 66 3.48 5.53 -10.17
C SER A 66 2.51 4.36 -10.25
N GLN A 67 3.04 3.15 -10.44
CA GLN A 67 2.26 1.93 -10.33
C GLN A 67 1.84 1.68 -8.88
N VAL A 68 0.64 1.12 -8.72
CA VAL A 68 0.05 0.79 -7.43
C VAL A 68 -0.50 -0.63 -7.50
N LEU A 69 -0.14 -1.47 -6.54
CA LEU A 69 -0.60 -2.84 -6.38
C LEU A 69 -1.33 -2.99 -5.04
N GLY A 70 -2.62 -3.26 -5.08
CA GLY A 70 -3.45 -3.60 -3.92
C GLY A 70 -3.57 -5.11 -3.75
N ILE A 71 -3.21 -5.63 -2.58
CA ILE A 71 -3.31 -7.06 -2.26
C ILE A 71 -4.44 -7.26 -1.26
N ILE A 72 -5.54 -7.86 -1.72
CA ILE A 72 -6.77 -8.01 -0.94
C ILE A 72 -7.22 -9.48 -0.85
N PRO A 73 -7.55 -9.99 0.35
CA PRO A 73 -8.16 -11.30 0.48
C PRO A 73 -9.55 -11.34 -0.16
N ARG A 74 -9.89 -12.45 -0.81
CA ARG A 74 -11.21 -12.68 -1.43
C ARG A 74 -12.38 -12.40 -0.49
N ALA A 75 -12.23 -12.77 0.79
CA ALA A 75 -13.24 -12.53 1.82
C ALA A 75 -13.48 -11.04 2.14
N LEU A 76 -12.48 -10.19 1.94
CA LEU A 76 -12.57 -8.75 2.22
C LEU A 76 -12.94 -7.91 1.00
N LYS A 77 -12.86 -8.48 -0.21
CA LYS A 77 -13.21 -7.77 -1.45
C LYS A 77 -14.62 -7.16 -1.41
N PRO A 78 -15.69 -7.86 -0.99
CA PRO A 78 -17.03 -7.26 -0.91
C PRO A 78 -17.15 -6.13 0.12
N LEU A 79 -16.34 -6.18 1.18
CA LEU A 79 -16.34 -5.19 2.27
C LEU A 79 -15.51 -3.94 1.92
N GLY A 80 -14.49 -4.13 1.08
CA GLY A 80 -13.55 -3.12 0.61
C GLY A 80 -13.76 -2.64 -0.83
N SER A 81 -14.87 -2.98 -1.49
CA SER A 81 -15.22 -2.49 -2.83
C SER A 81 -16.54 -1.70 -2.81
N LEU A 82 -16.52 -0.49 -2.24
CA LEU A 82 -17.54 0.53 -2.54
C LEU A 82 -17.22 1.31 -3.83
N SER A 83 -16.03 1.08 -4.41
CA SER A 83 -15.67 1.56 -5.74
C SER A 83 -15.71 0.34 -6.66
N ASP A 84 -16.46 0.42 -7.75
CA ASP A 84 -16.52 -0.62 -8.79
C ASP A 84 -15.17 -0.85 -9.50
N SER A 85 -14.13 -0.08 -9.15
CA SER A 85 -12.79 -0.23 -9.70
C SER A 85 -11.70 0.01 -8.64
N PRO A 86 -10.69 -0.88 -8.55
CA PRO A 86 -9.52 -0.66 -7.72
C PRO A 86 -8.63 0.44 -8.31
N THR A 87 -7.89 1.13 -7.43
CA THR A 87 -6.85 2.07 -7.84
C THR A 87 -5.60 1.28 -8.24
N GLY A 88 -5.25 1.31 -9.53
CA GLY A 88 -4.11 0.55 -10.06
C GLY A 88 -4.42 -0.93 -10.24
N GLU A 89 -3.40 -1.78 -10.03
CA GLU A 89 -3.51 -3.23 -10.11
C GLU A 89 -4.01 -3.83 -8.79
N GLU A 90 -4.75 -4.93 -8.88
CA GLU A 90 -5.27 -5.65 -7.73
C GLU A 90 -4.91 -7.14 -7.80
N LEU A 91 -4.31 -7.66 -6.72
CA LEU A 91 -4.04 -9.08 -6.53
C LEU A 91 -5.00 -9.64 -5.46
N VAL A 92 -5.88 -10.53 -5.89
CA VAL A 92 -6.84 -11.19 -4.99
C VAL A 92 -6.25 -12.50 -4.46
N VAL A 93 -6.06 -12.58 -3.15
CA VAL A 93 -5.49 -13.74 -2.46
C VAL A 93 -6.55 -14.54 -1.69
N SER A 94 -6.23 -15.77 -1.29
CA SER A 94 -7.16 -16.66 -0.59
C SER A 94 -7.36 -16.30 0.88
N CYS A 95 -6.32 -15.84 1.59
CA CYS A 95 -6.37 -15.58 3.03
C CYS A 95 -5.44 -14.44 3.48
N MET A 96 -5.50 -14.09 4.77
CA MET A 96 -4.68 -13.03 5.37
C MET A 96 -3.18 -13.38 5.41
N GLN A 97 -2.83 -14.65 5.57
CA GLN A 97 -1.44 -15.11 5.55
C GLN A 97 -0.84 -14.91 4.16
N GLU A 98 -1.54 -15.35 3.12
CA GLU A 98 -1.12 -15.13 1.73
C GLU A 98 -1.04 -13.65 1.41
N ARG A 99 -1.96 -12.82 1.93
CA ARG A 99 -1.88 -11.36 1.78
C ARG A 99 -0.54 -10.80 2.29
N ILE A 100 -0.12 -11.19 3.49
CA ILE A 100 1.15 -10.74 4.06
C ILE A 100 2.31 -11.27 3.22
N THR A 101 2.30 -12.56 2.85
CA THR A 101 3.32 -13.17 2.00
C THR A 101 3.49 -12.44 0.68
N GLU A 102 2.40 -12.15 -0.02
CA GLU A 102 2.46 -11.44 -1.30
C GLU A 102 2.90 -9.98 -1.12
N MET A 103 2.46 -9.30 -0.05
CA MET A 103 2.98 -7.97 0.28
C MET A 103 4.50 -7.99 0.52
N LEU A 104 5.03 -9.05 1.15
CA LEU A 104 6.46 -9.22 1.37
C LEU A 104 7.21 -9.53 0.06
N ASN A 105 6.65 -10.39 -0.79
CA ASN A 105 7.26 -10.81 -2.05
C ASN A 105 7.36 -9.66 -3.07
N HIS A 106 6.35 -8.79 -3.10
CA HIS A 106 6.26 -7.71 -4.07
C HIS A 106 6.98 -6.42 -3.65
N ALA A 107 7.62 -6.38 -2.47
CA ALA A 107 8.20 -5.17 -1.91
C ALA A 107 9.71 -5.28 -1.64
N ASP A 108 10.39 -4.14 -1.77
CA ASP A 108 11.82 -4.00 -1.45
C ASP A 108 12.04 -3.26 -0.12
N ALA A 109 11.05 -2.49 0.35
CA ALA A 109 11.01 -1.90 1.68
C ALA A 109 9.58 -1.82 2.22
N PHE A 110 9.50 -1.64 3.53
CA PHE A 110 8.25 -1.50 4.27
C PHE A 110 8.24 -0.18 5.03
N ILE A 111 7.13 0.53 4.95
CA ILE A 111 6.81 1.66 5.81
C ILE A 111 5.63 1.24 6.68
N LEU A 112 5.84 1.30 7.99
CA LEU A 112 4.86 0.88 8.98
C LEU A 112 4.42 2.11 9.76
N LYS A 113 3.10 2.33 9.86
CA LYS A 113 2.57 3.20 10.91
C LYS A 113 2.57 2.40 12.22
N MET A 114 3.29 2.89 13.24
CA MET A 114 3.09 2.43 14.61
C MET A 114 1.67 2.83 15.03
N ALA A 115 0.82 1.85 15.28
CA ALA A 115 -0.46 2.08 15.94
C ALA A 115 -0.22 1.96 17.45
N GLU A 116 -0.57 2.99 18.21
CA GLU A 116 -0.81 2.82 19.63
C GLU A 116 -2.07 1.94 19.77
N TYR A 117 -1.90 0.79 20.40
CA TYR A 117 -3.01 -0.07 20.78
C TYR A 117 -3.52 0.47 22.12
N GLU A 118 -4.49 1.37 22.10
CA GLU A 118 -5.25 1.65 23.32
C GLU A 118 -6.10 0.42 23.63
N MET A 119 -5.85 -0.17 24.82
CA MET A 119 -6.63 -1.28 25.36
C MET A 119 -7.98 -0.81 25.90
#